data_AF-A0A959VQC3-F1
#
_entry.id   AF-A0A959VQC3-F1
#
_cell.length_a   1.000
_cell.length_b   1.000
_cell.length_c   1.000
_cell.angle_alpha   90.00
_cell.angle_beta   90.00
_cell.angle_gamma   90.00
#
_symmetry.space_group_name_H-M   'P 1'
#
loop_
_entity.id
_entity.type
_entity.pdbx_description
1 polymer ?
#
loop_
_entity_poly.entity_id
_entity_poly.type
_entity_poly.pdbx_seq_one_letter_code
_entity_poly.pdbx_strand_id
1 'polypeptide(L)'
;MLRPKYALLFWRYLWRRLFTRSGRRWVTDGPVFFGRDLQLQTGRNARIRFGRWVWIGDGTKIRCHEGEVEIGPKTVFGQECTISAYRKVRIGAECVIADRTMFIDFDHGVVEVERPIRDQGIYMEDVTIGSNVWIG
;
A
#
# COMPACT_ATOMS: atom_id res chain seq x y z
N MET A 1 -18.87 0.70 22.89
CA MET A 1 -17.82 1.26 23.77
C MET A 1 -16.61 1.67 22.95
N LEU A 2 -16.32 2.97 22.85
CA LEU A 2 -15.10 3.50 22.23
C LEU A 2 -13.91 3.14 23.12
N ARG A 3 -13.12 2.13 22.72
CA ARG A 3 -11.88 1.77 23.43
C ARG A 3 -10.80 2.83 23.16
N PRO A 4 -9.93 3.18 24.12
CA PRO A 4 -8.84 4.17 23.94
C PRO A 4 -7.98 3.91 22.69
N LYS A 5 -7.78 2.63 22.34
CA LYS A 5 -7.09 2.22 21.11
C LYS A 5 -7.66 2.85 19.84
N TYR A 6 -8.99 3.03 19.74
CA TYR A 6 -9.62 3.60 18.55
C TYR A 6 -9.40 5.12 18.48
N ALA A 7 -9.34 5.81 19.62
CA ALA A 7 -8.97 7.22 19.66
C ALA A 7 -7.52 7.42 19.17
N LEU A 8 -6.60 6.55 19.59
CA LEU A 8 -5.22 6.56 19.10
C LEU A 8 -5.14 6.31 17.59
N LEU A 9 -5.87 5.31 17.08
CA LEU A 9 -5.90 5.03 15.64
C LEU A 9 -6.49 6.19 14.83
N PHE A 10 -7.56 6.80 15.33
CA PHE A 10 -8.19 7.96 14.70
C PHE A 10 -7.25 9.17 14.70
N TRP A 11 -6.55 9.42 15.82
CA TRP A 11 -5.51 10.45 15.89
C TRP A 11 -4.43 10.21 14.85
N ARG A 12 -3.94 8.97 14.70
CA ARG A 12 -2.90 8.63 13.71
C ARG A 12 -3.38 8.78 12.28
N TYR A 13 -4.63 8.41 12.00
CA TYR A 13 -5.29 8.67 10.72
C TYR A 13 -5.29 10.16 10.39
N LEU A 14 -5.80 11.00 11.30
CA LEU A 14 -5.83 12.45 11.12
C LEU A 14 -4.42 13.04 11.00
N TRP A 15 -3.50 12.59 11.84
CA TRP A 15 -2.13 13.06 11.82
C TRP A 15 -1.46 12.77 10.47
N ARG A 16 -1.58 11.53 9.98
CA ARG A 16 -1.06 11.13 8.66
C ARG A 16 -1.73 11.93 7.54
N ARG A 17 -3.05 12.11 7.59
CA ARG A 17 -3.82 12.85 6.58
C ARG A 17 -3.39 14.31 6.47
N LEU A 18 -3.19 14.99 7.59
CA LEU A 18 -3.02 16.44 7.64
C LEU A 18 -1.54 16.88 7.60
N PHE A 19 -0.66 16.13 8.26
CA PHE A 19 0.72 16.54 8.52
C PHE A 19 1.77 15.83 7.67
N THR A 20 1.39 14.90 6.78
CA THR A 20 2.34 14.28 5.84
C THR A 20 2.05 14.66 4.40
N ARG A 21 3.10 14.77 3.57
CA ARG A 21 2.97 15.09 2.14
C ARG A 21 2.15 14.03 1.40
N SER A 22 2.47 12.75 1.60
CA SER A 22 1.69 11.62 1.07
C SER A 22 0.26 11.67 1.59
N GLY A 23 0.08 12.02 2.86
CA GLY A 23 -1.17 12.34 3.57
C GLY A 23 -2.24 13.05 2.75
N ARG A 24 -1.82 14.13 2.11
CA ARG A 24 -2.71 15.04 1.36
C ARG A 24 -3.08 14.52 -0.02
N ARG A 25 -2.44 13.44 -0.48
CA ARG A 25 -2.51 12.97 -1.86
C ARG A 25 -3.29 11.67 -2.05
N TRP A 26 -3.36 10.83 -1.02
CA TRP A 26 -4.20 9.64 -1.11
C TRP A 26 -5.68 10.00 -1.06
N VAL A 27 -6.51 9.12 -1.61
CA VAL A 27 -7.97 9.24 -1.61
C VAL A 27 -8.53 8.15 -0.71
N THR A 28 -9.63 8.47 -0.05
CA THR A 28 -10.37 7.49 0.74
C THR A 28 -11.86 7.79 0.72
N ASP A 29 -12.68 6.75 0.80
CA ASP A 29 -14.13 6.85 1.01
C ASP A 29 -14.53 6.66 2.49
N GLY A 30 -13.55 6.58 3.40
CA GLY A 30 -13.78 6.52 4.84
C GLY A 30 -12.51 6.47 5.70
N PRO A 31 -12.65 6.18 7.00
CA PRO A 31 -11.51 6.04 7.90
C PRO A 31 -10.61 4.87 7.51
N VAL A 32 -9.29 5.03 7.72
CA VAL A 32 -8.28 3.98 7.51
C VAL A 32 -7.48 3.82 8.80
N PHE A 33 -7.22 2.58 9.21
CA PHE A 33 -6.43 2.30 10.41
C PHE A 33 -4.96 2.10 10.03
N PHE A 34 -4.09 2.96 10.58
CA PHE A 34 -2.66 2.92 10.31
C PHE A 34 -1.86 2.41 11.51
N GLY A 35 -1.11 1.33 11.28
CA GLY A 35 -0.12 0.76 12.19
C GLY A 35 1.14 1.62 12.36
N ARG A 36 1.95 1.27 13.36
CA ARG A 36 3.21 1.96 13.76
C ARG A 36 4.23 1.83 12.66
N ASP A 37 5.12 2.81 12.58
CA ASP A 37 6.26 2.80 11.66
C ASP A 37 5.87 2.59 10.17
N LEU A 38 4.63 2.93 9.83
CA LEU A 38 4.11 2.91 8.46
C LEU A 38 4.89 3.89 7.58
N GLN A 39 5.31 3.41 6.42
CA GLN A 39 5.92 4.24 5.38
C GLN A 39 4.92 4.39 4.21
N LEU A 40 4.46 5.63 3.99
CA LEU A 40 3.63 5.98 2.83
C LEU A 40 4.42 6.91 1.91
N GLN A 41 4.74 6.44 0.71
CA GLN A 41 5.42 7.22 -0.31
C GLN A 41 4.52 7.33 -1.55
N THR A 42 4.37 8.55 -2.06
CA THR A 42 3.58 8.84 -3.25
C THR A 42 4.39 9.76 -4.15
N GLY A 43 4.87 9.26 -5.29
CA GLY A 43 5.60 10.04 -6.30
C GLY A 43 4.68 10.97 -7.09
N ARG A 44 5.21 11.87 -7.92
CA ARG A 44 4.46 13.04 -8.46
C ARG A 44 3.19 12.68 -9.23
N ASN A 45 3.22 11.61 -10.01
CA ASN A 45 2.09 11.13 -10.82
C ASN A 45 1.38 9.90 -10.21
N ALA A 46 1.70 9.59 -8.95
CA ALA A 46 1.14 8.44 -8.25
C ALA A 46 -0.15 8.77 -7.49
N ARG A 47 -1.03 7.78 -7.35
CA ARG A 47 -2.25 7.85 -6.54
C ARG A 47 -2.43 6.61 -5.68
N ILE A 48 -2.71 6.82 -4.40
CA ILE A 48 -3.08 5.72 -3.48
C ILE A 48 -4.56 5.90 -3.11
N ARG A 49 -5.36 4.85 -3.23
CA ARG A 49 -6.78 4.83 -2.87
C ARG A 49 -7.01 3.77 -1.81
N PHE A 50 -7.56 4.19 -0.68
CA PHE A 50 -7.97 3.30 0.39
C PHE A 50 -9.49 3.24 0.46
N GLY A 51 -10.03 2.03 0.64
CA GLY A 51 -11.39 1.84 1.04
C GLY A 51 -11.58 2.11 2.53
N ARG A 52 -12.82 2.39 2.94
CA ARG A 52 -13.21 2.53 4.33
C ARG A 52 -12.86 1.27 5.12
N TRP A 53 -12.44 1.47 6.36
CA TRP A 53 -12.12 0.41 7.31
C TRP A 53 -10.96 -0.49 6.89
N VAL A 54 -10.14 -0.07 5.92
CA VAL A 54 -8.86 -0.72 5.64
C VAL A 54 -7.97 -0.67 6.88
N TRP A 55 -7.33 -1.78 7.19
CA TRP A 55 -6.36 -1.88 8.28
C TRP A 55 -4.98 -2.17 7.70
N ILE A 56 -4.04 -1.28 7.96
CA ILE A 56 -2.64 -1.45 7.57
C ILE A 56 -1.81 -1.72 8.82
N GLY A 57 -1.22 -2.90 8.95
CA GLY A 57 -0.45 -3.27 10.13
C GLY A 57 0.90 -2.56 10.26
N ASP A 58 1.51 -2.72 11.43
CA ASP A 58 2.76 -2.07 11.83
C ASP A 58 3.90 -2.38 10.85
N GLY A 59 4.80 -1.43 10.61
CA GLY A 59 5.99 -1.59 9.75
C GLY A 59 5.72 -1.71 8.25
N THR A 60 4.46 -1.67 7.82
CA THR A 60 4.09 -1.79 6.40
C THR A 60 4.66 -0.63 5.57
N LYS A 61 5.06 -0.93 4.33
CA LYS A 61 5.60 0.03 3.37
C LYS A 61 4.70 0.06 2.14
N ILE A 62 4.06 1.19 1.86
CA ILE A 62 3.29 1.42 0.64
C ILE A 62 4.01 2.51 -0.15
N ARG A 63 4.64 2.11 -1.25
CA ARG A 63 5.43 2.95 -2.13
C ARG A 63 4.80 2.94 -3.51
N CYS A 64 4.05 3.99 -3.81
CA CYS A 64 3.53 4.22 -5.15
C CYS A 64 4.45 5.26 -5.79
N HIS A 65 5.44 4.78 -6.56
CA HIS A 65 6.41 5.61 -7.25
C HIS A 65 5.72 6.37 -8.39
N GLU A 66 4.96 5.63 -9.18
CA GLU A 66 4.13 6.07 -10.28
C GLU A 66 2.83 5.24 -10.30
N GLY A 67 1.87 5.61 -11.14
CA GLY A 67 0.65 4.81 -11.32
C GLY A 67 -0.30 4.82 -10.12
N GLU A 68 -0.94 3.68 -9.84
CA GLU A 68 -1.99 3.57 -8.81
C GLU A 68 -1.84 2.38 -7.86
N VAL A 69 -2.08 2.62 -6.57
CA VAL A 69 -2.32 1.57 -5.56
C VAL A 69 -3.75 1.68 -5.08
N GLU A 70 -4.52 0.61 -5.19
CA GLU A 70 -5.91 0.54 -4.71
C GLU A 70 -6.08 -0.59 -3.70
N ILE A 71 -6.64 -0.26 -2.53
CA ILE A 71 -6.95 -1.23 -1.48
C ILE A 71 -8.44 -1.13 -1.16
N GLY A 72 -9.18 -2.21 -1.40
CA GLY A 72 -10.63 -2.27 -1.21
C GLY A 72 -11.05 -2.19 0.27
N PRO A 73 -12.32 -1.84 0.53
CA PRO A 73 -12.83 -1.64 1.88
C PRO A 73 -12.73 -2.90 2.74
N LYS A 74 -12.55 -2.70 4.05
CA LYS A 74 -12.43 -3.75 5.07
C LYS A 74 -11.29 -4.76 4.86
N THR A 75 -10.36 -4.51 3.92
CA THR A 75 -9.17 -5.34 3.77
C THR A 75 -8.19 -5.10 4.92
N VAL A 76 -7.64 -6.18 5.46
CA VAL A 76 -6.74 -6.17 6.61
C VAL A 76 -5.37 -6.69 6.20
N PHE A 77 -4.34 -5.91 6.49
CA PHE A 77 -2.95 -6.31 6.40
C PHE A 77 -2.39 -6.60 7.79
N GLY A 78 -1.63 -7.68 7.87
CA GLY A 78 -0.69 -7.96 8.92
C GLY A 78 0.45 -6.93 8.95
N GLN A 79 1.54 -7.31 9.61
CA GLN A 79 2.70 -6.47 9.84
C GLN A 79 3.70 -6.56 8.69
N GLU A 80 4.51 -5.53 8.52
CA GLU A 80 5.69 -5.50 7.64
C GLU A 80 5.42 -5.86 6.16
N CYS A 81 4.18 -5.70 5.71
CA CYS A 81 3.82 -5.89 4.31
C CYS A 81 4.54 -4.85 3.43
N THR A 82 4.77 -5.18 2.16
CA THR A 82 5.34 -4.26 1.19
C THR A 82 4.48 -4.18 -0.05
N ILE A 83 4.09 -2.96 -0.44
CA ILE A 83 3.49 -2.67 -1.74
C ILE A 83 4.43 -1.70 -2.45
N SER A 84 4.92 -2.07 -3.63
CA SER A 84 5.76 -1.24 -4.47
C SER A 84 5.18 -1.19 -5.89
N ALA A 85 4.74 0.00 -6.32
CA ALA A 85 4.03 0.16 -7.58
C ALA A 85 4.67 1.25 -8.46
N TYR A 86 4.87 0.94 -9.73
CA TYR A 86 5.13 1.91 -10.80
C TYR A 86 3.94 2.04 -11.78
N ARG A 87 3.08 1.03 -11.88
CA ARG A 87 1.94 0.98 -12.80
C ARG A 87 0.62 0.78 -12.07
N LYS A 88 0.35 -0.41 -11.52
CA LYS A 88 -0.88 -0.73 -10.80
C LYS A 88 -0.75 -1.93 -9.87
N VAL A 89 -1.09 -1.71 -8.60
CA VAL A 89 -1.39 -2.78 -7.62
C VAL A 89 -2.80 -2.56 -7.10
N ARG A 90 -3.69 -3.54 -7.33
CA ARG A 90 -5.09 -3.51 -6.86
C ARG A 90 -5.38 -4.70 -5.98
N ILE A 91 -5.88 -4.43 -4.77
CA ILE A 91 -6.34 -5.44 -3.82
C ILE A 91 -7.82 -5.19 -3.55
N GLY A 92 -8.65 -6.23 -3.68
CA GLY A 92 -10.09 -6.17 -3.52
C GLY A 92 -10.57 -5.87 -2.10
N ALA A 93 -11.88 -6.01 -1.89
CA ALA A 93 -12.51 -5.81 -0.59
C ALA A 93 -12.42 -7.07 0.27
N GLU A 94 -12.49 -6.90 1.60
CA GLU A 94 -12.60 -8.00 2.56
C GLU A 94 -11.47 -9.05 2.43
N CYS A 95 -10.28 -8.63 2.00
CA CYS A 95 -9.11 -9.49 1.97
C CYS A 95 -8.41 -9.55 3.33
N VAL A 96 -7.73 -10.67 3.59
CA VAL A 96 -6.85 -10.86 4.75
C VAL A 96 -5.45 -11.15 4.23
N ILE A 97 -4.50 -10.25 4.50
CA ILE A 97 -3.13 -10.35 4.04
C ILE A 97 -2.23 -10.59 5.26
N ALA A 98 -1.49 -11.70 5.26
CA ALA A 98 -0.60 -12.07 6.34
C ALA A 98 0.64 -11.17 6.44
N ASP A 99 1.42 -11.39 7.49
CA ASP A 99 2.62 -10.61 7.76
C ASP A 99 3.66 -10.81 6.65
N ARG A 100 4.40 -9.75 6.33
CA ARG A 100 5.55 -9.76 5.39
C ARG A 100 5.21 -10.15 3.95
N THR A 101 3.94 -10.16 3.54
CA THR A 101 3.55 -10.31 2.13
C THR A 101 4.05 -9.12 1.30
N MET A 102 4.48 -9.41 0.06
CA MET A 102 4.97 -8.40 -0.89
C MET A 102 4.13 -8.38 -2.17
N PHE A 103 3.75 -7.19 -2.62
CA PHE A 103 3.08 -6.94 -3.89
C PHE A 103 3.92 -5.95 -4.70
N ILE A 104 4.47 -6.41 -5.81
CA ILE A 104 5.39 -5.63 -6.65
C ILE A 104 4.95 -5.82 -8.10
N ASP A 105 4.69 -4.72 -8.81
CA ASP A 105 4.18 -4.71 -10.18
C ASP A 105 5.27 -4.52 -11.25
N PHE A 106 6.53 -4.65 -10.85
CA PHE A 106 7.68 -4.45 -11.71
C PHE A 106 8.84 -5.36 -11.32
N ASP A 107 9.71 -5.63 -12.27
CA ASP A 107 11.00 -6.27 -12.04
C ASP A 107 12.05 -5.70 -12.99
N HIS A 108 13.31 -6.01 -12.73
CA HIS A 108 14.43 -5.56 -13.56
C HIS A 108 14.49 -6.31 -14.89
N GLY A 109 14.98 -5.61 -15.92
CA GLY A 109 15.42 -6.28 -17.15
C GLY A 109 16.58 -7.24 -16.86
N VAL A 110 16.51 -8.45 -17.42
CA VAL A 110 17.50 -9.52 -17.22
C VAL A 110 18.00 -10.14 -18.54
N VAL A 111 17.71 -9.49 -19.68
CA VAL A 111 18.01 -10.05 -21.01
C VAL A 111 19.40 -9.67 -21.52
N GLU A 112 20.02 -8.61 -21.01
CA GLU A 112 21.36 -8.19 -21.43
C GLU A 112 22.42 -8.75 -20.48
N VAL A 113 23.25 -9.68 -20.95
CA VAL A 113 24.26 -10.35 -20.11
C VAL A 113 25.49 -9.48 -19.82
N GLU A 114 25.78 -8.50 -20.68
CA GLU A 114 26.96 -7.63 -20.58
C GLU A 114 26.70 -6.28 -19.88
N ARG A 115 25.43 -5.94 -19.61
CA ARG A 115 25.05 -4.67 -18.97
C ARG A 115 24.63 -4.91 -17.51
N PRO A 116 25.09 -4.11 -16.54
CA PRO A 116 24.63 -4.23 -15.15
C PRO A 116 23.11 -4.14 -15.02
N ILE A 117 22.49 -4.90 -14.11
CA ILE A 117 21.04 -4.94 -13.90
C ILE A 117 20.41 -3.55 -13.71
N ARG A 118 21.06 -2.68 -12.92
CA ARG A 118 20.60 -1.30 -12.69
C ARG A 118 20.53 -0.49 -13.99
N ASP A 119 21.43 -0.83 -14.91
CA ASP A 119 21.53 -0.36 -16.28
C ASP A 119 20.25 -0.62 -17.09
N GLN A 120 19.67 -1.81 -16.92
CA GLN A 120 18.71 -2.45 -17.83
C GLN A 120 17.26 -1.94 -17.71
N GLY A 121 16.98 -1.08 -16.74
CA GLY A 121 15.63 -0.56 -16.50
C GLY A 121 14.71 -1.58 -15.82
N ILE A 122 13.40 -1.35 -15.95
CA ILE A 122 12.34 -2.20 -15.37
C ILE A 122 11.25 -2.47 -16.41
N TYR A 123 10.58 -3.61 -16.28
CA TYR A 123 9.30 -3.87 -16.94
C TYR A 123 8.18 -3.91 -15.90
N MET A 124 6.93 -3.66 -16.31
CA MET A 124 5.80 -3.49 -15.39
C MET A 124 4.57 -4.27 -15.84
N GLU A 125 3.98 -5.04 -14.93
CA GLU A 125 2.73 -5.77 -15.12
C GLU A 125 1.80 -5.60 -13.93
N ASP A 126 0.50 -5.44 -14.20
CA ASP A 126 -0.49 -5.17 -13.16
C ASP A 126 -0.59 -6.33 -12.16
N VAL A 127 -0.62 -6.00 -10.86
CA VAL A 127 -0.96 -6.98 -9.80
C VAL A 127 -2.40 -6.77 -9.39
N THR A 128 -3.25 -7.79 -9.59
CA THR A 128 -4.67 -7.73 -9.19
C THR A 128 -5.04 -8.89 -8.28
N ILE A 129 -5.42 -8.56 -7.04
CA ILE A 129 -6.04 -9.48 -6.08
C ILE A 129 -7.54 -9.21 -6.06
N GLY A 130 -8.34 -10.28 -6.19
CA GLY A 130 -9.80 -10.23 -6.08
C GLY A 130 -10.29 -9.82 -4.68
N SER A 131 -11.60 -9.81 -4.49
CA SER A 131 -12.19 -9.61 -3.15
C SER A 131 -12.31 -10.92 -2.40
N ASN A 132 -12.38 -10.88 -1.06
CA ASN A 132 -12.50 -12.05 -0.19
C ASN A 132 -11.36 -13.07 -0.39
N VAL A 133 -10.14 -12.57 -0.57
CA VAL A 133 -8.93 -13.39 -0.73
C VAL A 133 -8.16 -13.41 0.59
N TRP A 134 -7.67 -14.58 0.96
CA TRP A 134 -6.67 -14.74 2.01
C TRP A 134 -5.31 -15.03 1.38
N ILE A 135 -4.29 -14.26 1.75
CA ILE A 135 -2.89 -14.49 1.38
C ILE A 135 -2.13 -14.76 2.68
N GLY A 136 -1.53 -15.95 2.77
CA GLY A 136 -0.78 -16.45 3.92
C GLY A 136 0.67 -16.05 3.94
#